data_AF-A0A8X8LF00-F1
#
_entry.id   AF-A0A8X8LF00-F1
#
_cell.length_a   1.000
_cell.length_b   1.000
_cell.length_c   1.000
_cell.angle_alpha   90.00
_cell.angle_beta   90.00
_cell.angle_gamma   90.00
#
_symmetry.space_group_name_H-M   'P 1'
#
loop_
_entity.id
_entity.type
_entity.pdbx_description
1 polymer ?
#
loop_
_entity_poly.entity_id
_entity_poly.type
_entity_poly.pdbx_seq_one_letter_code
_entity_poly.pdbx_strand_id
1 'polypeptide(L)' 'MNNGKDISVQLVPTENNKNDNLNGIQKVYYKSPLATSLIGHTVGDIVKIGNLDNFVEIIKITND' A
#
# COMPACT_ATOMS: atom_id res chain seq x y z
N MET A 1 7.31 12.45 -8.20
CA MET A 1 6.15 11.97 -8.97
C MET A 1 6.45 10.52 -9.32
N ASN A 2 5.66 9.55 -8.83
CA ASN A 2 5.93 8.11 -8.96
C ASN A 2 5.07 7.45 -10.06
N ASN A 3 4.66 8.22 -11.07
CA ASN A 3 3.78 7.74 -12.15
C ASN A 3 4.48 6.63 -12.94
N GLY A 4 3.87 5.44 -12.94
CA GLY A 4 4.36 4.24 -13.64
C GLY A 4 5.29 3.34 -12.82
N LYS A 5 5.44 3.56 -11.51
CA LYS A 5 6.16 2.63 -10.63
C LYS A 5 5.20 1.80 -9.78
N ASP A 6 5.38 0.50 -9.85
CA ASP A 6 4.75 -0.44 -8.93
C ASP A 6 5.39 -0.33 -7.56
N ILE A 7 4.57 -0.36 -6.51
CA ILE A 7 5.02 -0.43 -5.11
C ILE A 7 4.53 -1.74 -4.51
N SER A 8 5.42 -2.42 -3.79
CA SER A 8 5.05 -3.57 -2.98
C SER A 8 4.93 -3.11 -1.53
N VAL A 9 3.76 -3.32 -0.93
CA VAL A 9 3.50 -2.95 0.46
C VAL A 9 3.10 -4.17 1.26
N GLN A 10 3.58 -4.26 2.49
CA GLN A 10 3.17 -5.26 3.46
C GLN A 10 2.48 -4.56 4.63
N LEU A 11 1.22 -4.91 4.89
CA LEU A 11 0.50 -4.37 6.03
C LEU A 11 0.97 -5.04 7.32
N VAL A 12 1.39 -4.24 8.29
CA VAL A 12 1.94 -4.72 9.57
C VAL A 12 1.19 -4.12 10.77
N PRO A 13 1.12 -4.83 11.90
CA PRO A 13 0.38 -4.39 13.10
C PRO A 13 1.09 -3.32 13.92
N THR A 14 2.37 -3.01 13.66
CA THR A 14 3.16 -2.05 14.44
C THR A 14 3.63 -0.86 13.61
N GLU A 15 3.57 0.34 14.18
CA GLU A 15 3.98 1.58 13.51
C GLU A 15 5.51 1.73 13.40
N ASN A 16 6.27 1.01 14.23
CA ASN A 16 7.73 1.14 14.33
C ASN A 16 8.51 0.51 13.16
N ASN A 17 7.84 -0.10 12.18
CA ASN A 17 8.48 -0.72 11.02
C ASN A 17 8.75 0.25 9.86
N LYS A 18 8.76 1.57 10.13
CA LYS A 18 8.73 2.65 9.14
C LYS A 18 9.86 2.66 8.10
N ASN A 19 10.96 1.91 8.29
CA ASN A 19 12.13 1.98 7.41
C ASN A 19 12.76 0.64 7.03
N ASP A 20 12.04 -0.47 7.23
CA ASP A 20 12.57 -1.79 6.91
C ASP A 20 12.25 -2.12 5.43
N ASN A 21 12.92 -1.42 4.51
CA ASN A 21 12.91 -1.72 3.07
C ASN A 21 13.73 -3.00 2.82
N LEU A 22 13.26 -4.12 3.34
CA LEU A 22 13.80 -5.44 3.00
C LEU A 22 13.29 -5.81 1.61
N ASN A 23 14.21 -5.92 0.65
CA ASN A 23 13.96 -6.42 -0.71
C ASN A 23 12.91 -5.64 -1.52
N GLY A 24 12.77 -4.33 -1.28
CA GLY A 24 11.83 -3.48 -2.03
C GLY A 24 10.37 -3.58 -1.59
N ILE A 25 10.10 -4.28 -0.48
CA ILE A 25 8.78 -4.29 0.16
C ILE A 25 8.75 -3.23 1.25
N GLN A 26 7.80 -2.30 1.14
CA GLN A 26 7.57 -1.28 2.13
C GLN A 26 6.59 -1.79 3.20
N LYS A 27 7.05 -1.88 4.45
CA LYS A 27 6.16 -2.18 5.57
C LYS A 27 5.31 -0.95 5.91
N VAL A 28 4.00 -1.12 5.91
CA VAL A 28 3.03 -0.06 6.13
C VAL A 28 2.14 -0.43 7.32
N TYR A 29 2.01 0.47 8.28
CA TYR A 29 1.11 0.24 9.42
C TYR A 29 -0.34 0.16 8.93
N TYR A 30 -1.09 -0.86 9.36
CA TYR A 30 -2.45 -1.14 8.85
C TYR A 30 -3.48 -0.02 9.11
N LYS A 31 -3.23 0.87 10.08
CA LYS A 31 -4.08 2.06 10.33
C LYS A 31 -3.61 3.33 9.63
N SER A 32 -2.54 3.27 8.83
CA SER A 32 -2.11 4.41 8.05
C SER A 32 -3.13 4.74 6.95
N PRO A 33 -3.22 6.00 6.48
CA PRO A 33 -4.14 6.39 5.41
C PRO A 33 -4.03 5.53 4.15
N LEU A 34 -2.81 5.14 3.78
CA LEU A 34 -2.56 4.26 2.63
C LEU A 34 -3.17 2.87 2.84
N ALA A 35 -2.91 2.25 3.99
CA ALA A 35 -3.44 0.93 4.31
C ALA A 35 -4.96 0.92 4.38
N THR A 36 -5.56 1.92 5.03
CA THR A 36 -7.01 2.04 5.15
C THR A 36 -7.71 2.21 3.80
N SER A 37 -7.05 2.86 2.84
CA SER A 37 -7.56 2.99 1.47
C SER A 37 -7.46 1.71 0.63
N LEU A 38 -6.63 0.74 1.05
CA LEU A 38 -6.41 -0.52 0.33
C LEU A 38 -7.22 -1.70 0.92
N ILE A 39 -7.53 -1.65 2.22
CA ILE A 39 -8.28 -2.72 2.91
C ILE A 39 -9.71 -2.79 2.37
N GLY A 40 -10.17 -4.01 2.09
CA GLY A 40 -11.54 -4.27 1.60
C GLY A 40 -11.69 -4.23 0.08
N HIS A 41 -10.62 -3.87 -0.63
CA HIS A 41 -10.56 -3.87 -2.09
C HIS A 41 -9.95 -5.16 -2.65
N THR A 42 -10.20 -5.41 -3.94
CA THR A 42 -9.76 -6.61 -4.65
C THR A 42 -8.83 -6.28 -5.81
N VAL A 43 -8.16 -7.29 -6.37
CA VAL A 43 -7.27 -7.13 -7.52
C VAL A 43 -8.05 -6.56 -8.71
N GLY A 44 -7.53 -5.50 -9.32
CA GLY A 44 -8.17 -4.72 -10.39
C GLY A 44 -8.91 -3.46 -9.92
N ASP A 45 -9.14 -3.29 -8.61
CA ASP A 45 -9.74 -2.06 -8.09
C ASP A 45 -8.79 -0.87 -8.24
N ILE A 46 -9.34 0.27 -8.68
CA ILE A 46 -8.65 1.56 -8.66
C ILE A 46 -9.12 2.33 -7.43
N VAL A 47 -8.21 2.55 -6.48
CA VAL A 47 -8.51 3.19 -5.20
C VAL A 47 -7.89 4.58 -5.12
N LYS A 48 -8.60 5.52 -4.48
CA LYS A 48 -8.08 6.86 -4.18
C LYS A 48 -7.29 6.82 -2.88
N ILE A 49 -6.06 7.31 -2.92
CA ILE A 49 -5.18 7.37 -1.74
C ILE A 49 -5.12 8.80 -1.19
N GLY A 50 -5.60 8.96 0.05
CA GLY A 50 -5.57 10.24 0.76
C GLY A 50 -6.46 11.32 0.14
N ASN A 51 -6.09 12.59 0.36
CA ASN A 51 -6.93 13.76 0.02
C ASN A 51 -6.62 14.39 -1.35
N LEU A 52 -5.55 13.95 -2.02
CA LEU A 52 -5.19 14.41 -3.37
C LEU A 52 -5.76 13.44 -4.41
N ASP A 53 -5.77 13.84 -5.69
CA ASP A 53 -6.17 13.00 -6.82
C ASP A 53 -5.08 11.98 -7.20
N ASN A 54 -4.61 11.24 -6.19
CA ASN A 54 -3.72 10.11 -6.36
C ASN A 54 -4.55 8.83 -6.39
N PHE A 55 -4.43 8.09 -7.48
CA PHE A 55 -5.10 6.81 -7.67
C PHE A 55 -4.07 5.71 -7.87
N VAL A 56 -4.36 4.53 -7.34
CA VAL A 56 -3.54 3.33 -7.54
C VAL A 56 -4.44 2.17 -7.92
N GLU A 57 -3.94 1.30 -8.78
CA GLU A 57 -4.60 0.04 -9.12
C GLU A 57 -4.01 -1.08 -8.26
N ILE A 58 -4.87 -1.96 -7.74
CA ILE A 58 -4.42 -3.14 -7.01
C ILE A 58 -4.04 -4.23 -8.02
N ILE A 59 -2.74 -4.35 -8.29
CA ILE A 59 -2.22 -5.31 -9.28
C ILE A 59 -2.19 -6.74 -8.73
N LYS A 60 -1.90 -6.91 -7.44
CA LYS A 60 -1.76 -8.24 -6.79
C LYS A 60 -1.96 -8.15 -5.28
N ILE A 61 -2.57 -9.19 -4.70
CA ILE A 61 -2.66 -9.41 -3.25
C ILE A 61 -2.09 -10.80 -2.96
N THR A 62 -1.21 -10.92 -1.96
CA THR A 62 -0.67 -12.19 -1.47
C THR A 62 -0.77 -12.25 0.05
N ASN A 63 -1.05 -13.44 0.57
CA ASN A 63 -1.00 -13.75 2.00
C ASN A 63 0.08 -14.83 2.15
N ASP A 64 1.34 -14.43 2.33
CA ASP A 64 2.42 -15.38 2.63
C ASP A 64 2.31 -15.90 4.08
#